data_AF-A0A952K5P7-F1
#
_entry.id   AF-A0A952K5P7-F1
#
_cell.length_a   1.000
_cell.length_b   1.000
_cell.length_c   1.000
_cell.angle_alpha   90.00
_cell.angle_beta   90.00
_cell.angle_gamma   90.00
#
_symmetry.space_group_name_H-M   'P 1'
#
loop_
_entity.id
_entity.type
_entity.pdbx_description
1 polymer ?
#
loop_
_entity_poly.entity_id
_entity_poly.type
_entity_poly.pdbx_seq_one_letter_code
_entity_poly.pdbx_strand_id
1 'polypeptide(L)'
;AEEPSRLDNSRQEYQQADGATLFTNDPGIKAALDVLSDRWPWTSSRHELVDAVHARLVDAGLTPSASLPDLIDNLMGVLILQGQARYRLDPVLPETAPEPLRLDETARRMVKLSGNESQAWTFNLWHETLMLSPLDHHLLPLLDGTRDRDALVEALLVAVRENPIPIERDGHEVSGEAEMRDVLVDYIDALPQHLADMKLLRAD
;
A
#
# COMPACT_ATOMS: atom_id res chain seq x y z
N ALA A 1 2.73 -4.57 17.40
CA ALA A 1 2.83 -5.91 16.82
C ALA A 1 1.56 -6.64 17.20
N GLU A 2 0.67 -6.88 16.23
CA GLU A 2 -0.50 -7.74 16.45
C GLU A 2 -0.02 -9.16 16.75
N GLU A 3 -0.62 -9.82 17.73
CA GLU A 3 -0.29 -11.22 18.04
C GLU A 3 -0.64 -12.11 16.84
N PRO A 4 0.20 -13.09 16.48
CA PRO A 4 -0.10 -13.99 15.38
C PRO A 4 -1.38 -14.77 15.66
N SER A 5 -2.18 -14.96 14.60
CA SER A 5 -3.47 -15.62 14.74
C SER A 5 -3.37 -17.06 15.20
N ARG A 6 -4.09 -17.36 16.28
CA ARG A 6 -4.23 -18.71 16.83
C ARG A 6 -5.41 -19.37 16.15
N LEU A 7 -5.16 -20.24 15.18
CA LEU A 7 -6.19 -20.98 14.41
C LEU A 7 -6.86 -22.10 15.23
N ASP A 8 -7.02 -21.91 16.53
CA ASP A 8 -7.76 -22.78 17.43
C ASP A 8 -9.15 -22.19 17.76
N ASN A 9 -9.87 -22.79 18.70
CA ASN A 9 -11.18 -22.29 19.15
C ASN A 9 -11.08 -21.24 20.28
N SER A 10 -9.88 -20.71 20.57
CA SER A 10 -9.72 -19.65 21.57
C SER A 10 -10.26 -18.33 21.03
N ARG A 11 -10.71 -17.42 21.90
CA ARG A 11 -11.14 -16.10 21.45
C ARG A 11 -9.93 -15.28 21.02
N GLN A 12 -10.02 -14.64 19.86
CA GLN A 12 -9.04 -13.67 19.38
C GLN A 12 -9.72 -12.36 18.99
N GLU A 13 -9.02 -11.25 19.23
CA GLU A 13 -9.45 -9.90 18.90
C GLU A 13 -8.61 -9.36 17.74
N TYR A 14 -9.25 -8.61 16.86
CA TYR A 14 -8.69 -7.97 15.66
C TYR A 14 -9.05 -6.50 15.72
N GLN A 15 -8.09 -5.62 15.41
CA GLN A 15 -8.33 -4.18 15.35
C GLN A 15 -8.69 -3.76 13.94
N GLN A 16 -9.70 -2.90 13.84
CA GLN A 16 -10.12 -2.25 12.61
C GLN A 16 -9.39 -0.92 12.46
N ALA A 17 -9.37 -0.37 11.24
CA ALA A 17 -8.67 0.89 10.94
C ALA A 17 -9.22 2.10 11.72
N ASP A 18 -10.49 2.06 12.14
CA ASP A 18 -11.14 3.08 12.95
C ASP A 18 -10.97 2.86 14.47
N GLY A 19 -10.21 1.83 14.87
CA GLY A 19 -9.99 1.44 16.26
C GLY A 19 -11.09 0.56 16.87
N ALA A 20 -12.15 0.23 16.12
CA ALA A 20 -13.11 -0.77 16.55
C ALA A 20 -12.48 -2.16 16.62
N THR A 21 -13.08 -3.05 17.40
CA THR A 21 -12.57 -4.41 17.60
C THR A 21 -13.57 -5.44 17.12
N LEU A 22 -13.09 -6.40 16.33
CA LEU A 22 -13.82 -7.60 15.97
C LEU A 22 -13.22 -8.76 16.74
N PHE A 23 -14.05 -9.64 17.29
CA PHE A 23 -13.56 -10.85 17.93
C PHE A 23 -14.24 -12.08 17.34
N THR A 24 -13.48 -13.18 17.28
CA THR A 24 -13.99 -14.47 16.84
C THR A 24 -13.24 -15.59 17.55
N ASN A 25 -13.89 -16.74 17.66
CA ASN A 25 -13.30 -18.00 18.09
C ASN A 25 -13.33 -19.05 16.96
N ASP A 26 -13.85 -18.72 15.78
CA ASP A 26 -13.92 -19.63 14.63
C ASP A 26 -12.60 -19.60 13.84
N PRO A 27 -11.89 -20.73 13.70
CA PRO A 27 -10.63 -20.80 12.96
C PRO A 27 -10.72 -20.35 11.50
N GLY A 28 -11.86 -20.61 10.83
CA GLY A 28 -12.10 -20.21 9.45
C GLY A 28 -12.24 -18.70 9.31
N ILE A 29 -12.97 -18.05 10.23
CA ILE A 29 -13.06 -16.58 10.27
C ILE A 29 -11.68 -15.97 10.57
N LYS A 30 -10.92 -16.54 11.51
CA LYS A 30 -9.55 -16.06 11.82
C LYS A 30 -8.65 -16.11 10.60
N ALA A 31 -8.61 -17.26 9.93
CA ALA A 31 -7.83 -17.44 8.70
C ALA A 31 -8.29 -16.49 7.59
N ALA A 32 -9.59 -16.23 7.45
CA ALA A 32 -10.12 -15.27 6.48
C ALA A 32 -9.69 -13.83 6.78
N LEU A 33 -9.72 -13.40 8.04
CA LEU A 33 -9.23 -12.09 8.44
C LEU A 33 -7.73 -11.95 8.16
N ASP A 34 -6.93 -12.98 8.46
CA ASP A 34 -5.50 -12.96 8.14
C ASP A 34 -5.26 -12.86 6.63
N VAL A 35 -6.01 -13.63 5.82
CA VAL A 35 -5.86 -13.58 4.35
C VAL A 35 -6.21 -12.21 3.81
N LEU A 36 -7.28 -11.57 4.32
CA LEU A 36 -7.66 -10.22 3.93
C LEU A 36 -6.61 -9.19 4.35
N SER A 37 -6.08 -9.30 5.56
CA SER A 37 -5.02 -8.42 6.08
C SER A 37 -3.72 -8.55 5.28
N ASP A 38 -3.29 -9.78 4.99
CA ASP A 38 -2.08 -10.05 4.19
C ASP A 38 -2.22 -9.56 2.75
N ARG A 39 -3.45 -9.60 2.21
CA ARG A 39 -3.72 -9.19 0.85
C ARG A 39 -3.85 -7.69 0.72
N TRP A 40 -4.25 -6.98 1.77
CA TRP A 40 -4.35 -5.52 1.76
C TRP A 40 -3.03 -4.88 1.29
N PRO A 41 -3.05 -3.91 0.37
CA PRO A 41 -4.20 -3.17 -0.15
C PRO A 41 -4.74 -3.70 -1.49
N TRP A 42 -4.50 -4.95 -1.83
CA TRP A 42 -4.91 -5.53 -3.10
C TRP A 42 -6.25 -6.24 -3.00
N THR A 43 -6.97 -6.32 -4.12
CA THR A 43 -8.24 -7.04 -4.18
C THR A 43 -8.02 -8.54 -4.29
N SER A 44 -8.95 -9.30 -3.72
CA SER A 44 -9.10 -10.74 -3.93
C SER A 44 -10.49 -11.03 -4.46
N SER A 45 -10.60 -11.93 -5.43
CA SER A 45 -11.89 -12.50 -5.78
C SER A 45 -12.40 -13.42 -4.66
N ARG A 46 -13.70 -13.71 -4.67
CA ARG A 46 -14.33 -14.66 -3.74
C ARG A 46 -13.65 -16.03 -3.79
N HIS A 47 -13.36 -16.54 -4.99
CA HIS A 47 -12.77 -17.87 -5.15
C HIS A 47 -11.35 -17.90 -4.57
N GLU A 48 -10.52 -16.91 -4.90
CA GLU A 48 -9.16 -16.79 -4.36
C GLU A 48 -9.16 -16.68 -2.83
N LEU A 49 -10.12 -15.95 -2.25
CA LEU A 49 -10.24 -15.85 -0.80
C LEU A 49 -10.59 -17.21 -0.17
N VAL A 50 -11.57 -17.93 -0.73
CA VAL A 50 -11.94 -19.28 -0.26
C VAL A 50 -10.77 -20.25 -0.34
N ASP A 51 -10.05 -20.26 -1.47
CA ASP A 51 -8.91 -21.15 -1.69
C ASP A 51 -7.75 -20.84 -0.74
N ALA A 52 -7.43 -19.55 -0.55
CA ALA A 52 -6.37 -19.12 0.35
C ALA A 52 -6.69 -19.46 1.81
N VAL A 53 -7.94 -19.28 2.24
CA VAL A 53 -8.38 -19.67 3.59
C VAL A 53 -8.34 -21.18 3.76
N HIS A 54 -8.82 -21.93 2.77
CA HIS A 54 -8.75 -23.38 2.78
C HIS A 54 -7.30 -23.88 2.92
N ALA A 55 -6.39 -23.37 2.09
CA ALA A 55 -4.97 -23.72 2.14
C ALA A 55 -4.36 -23.42 3.52
N ARG A 56 -4.62 -22.23 4.07
CA ARG A 56 -4.13 -21.82 5.39
C ARG A 56 -4.61 -22.74 6.52
N LEU A 57 -5.87 -23.17 6.48
CA LEU A 57 -6.41 -24.12 7.45
C LEU A 57 -5.76 -25.50 7.32
N VAL A 58 -5.55 -25.99 6.10
CA VAL A 58 -4.87 -27.28 5.85
C VAL A 58 -3.42 -27.25 6.32
N ASP A 59 -2.69 -26.17 6.05
CA ASP A 59 -1.31 -26.00 6.48
C ASP A 59 -1.19 -25.95 8.01
N ALA A 60 -2.23 -25.49 8.70
CA ALA A 60 -2.35 -25.53 10.16
C ALA A 60 -2.78 -26.90 10.72
N GLY A 61 -2.94 -27.91 9.87
CA GLY A 61 -3.34 -29.28 10.25
C GLY A 61 -4.83 -29.42 10.57
N LEU A 62 -5.66 -28.48 10.13
CA LEU A 62 -7.12 -28.52 10.31
C LEU A 62 -7.80 -29.08 9.06
N THR A 63 -8.99 -29.63 9.24
CA THR A 63 -9.86 -30.06 8.13
C THR A 63 -10.89 -28.98 7.86
N PRO A 64 -10.84 -28.27 6.72
CA PRO A 64 -11.82 -27.23 6.39
C PRO A 64 -13.25 -27.81 6.29
N SER A 65 -14.22 -27.05 6.79
CA SER A 65 -15.64 -27.41 6.66
C SER A 65 -16.10 -27.30 5.21
N ALA A 66 -17.02 -28.16 4.79
CA ALA A 66 -17.73 -28.02 3.51
C ALA A 66 -18.52 -26.71 3.39
N SER A 67 -18.90 -26.11 4.52
CA SER A 67 -19.58 -24.82 4.61
C SER A 67 -18.65 -23.61 4.64
N LEU A 68 -17.34 -23.79 4.44
CA LEU A 68 -16.37 -22.69 4.43
C LEU A 68 -16.73 -21.57 3.44
N PRO A 69 -17.20 -21.85 2.20
CA PRO A 69 -17.59 -20.79 1.28
C PRO A 69 -18.74 -19.93 1.84
N ASP A 70 -19.74 -20.54 2.46
CA ASP A 70 -20.87 -19.82 3.05
C ASP A 70 -20.45 -19.01 4.28
N LEU A 71 -19.50 -19.52 5.07
CA LEU A 71 -18.90 -18.80 6.19
C LEU A 71 -18.19 -17.52 5.71
N ILE A 72 -17.42 -17.63 4.63
CA ILE A 72 -16.70 -16.50 4.03
C ILE A 72 -17.68 -15.48 3.46
N ASP A 73 -18.75 -15.92 2.79
CA ASP A 73 -19.79 -15.01 2.28
C ASP A 73 -20.49 -14.24 3.39
N ASN A 74 -20.83 -14.92 4.49
CA ASN A 74 -21.44 -14.28 5.65
C ASN A 74 -20.48 -13.25 6.29
N LEU A 75 -19.20 -13.61 6.45
CA LEU A 75 -18.18 -12.69 6.95
C LEU A 75 -18.06 -11.46 6.05
N MET A 76 -17.93 -11.65 4.74
CA MET A 76 -17.83 -10.56 3.77
C MET A 76 -19.07 -9.66 3.81
N GLY A 77 -20.26 -10.25 3.91
CA GLY A 77 -21.51 -9.50 4.07
C GLY A 77 -21.50 -8.62 5.32
N VAL A 78 -21.08 -9.16 6.46
CA VAL A 78 -20.95 -8.39 7.71
C VAL A 78 -19.93 -7.26 7.57
N LEU A 79 -18.73 -7.55 7.09
CA LEU A 79 -17.66 -6.55 6.96
C LEU A 79 -18.07 -5.43 5.99
N ILE A 80 -18.69 -5.76 4.85
CA ILE A 80 -19.14 -4.76 3.87
C ILE A 80 -20.26 -3.89 4.46
N LEU A 81 -21.27 -4.50 5.09
CA LEU A 81 -22.40 -3.75 5.67
C LEU A 81 -21.97 -2.83 6.81
N GLN A 82 -20.90 -3.19 7.52
CA GLN A 82 -20.29 -2.37 8.58
C GLN A 82 -19.29 -1.33 8.05
N GLY A 83 -19.04 -1.28 6.74
CA GLY A 83 -18.05 -0.38 6.14
C GLY A 83 -16.59 -0.78 6.38
N GLN A 84 -16.36 -1.99 6.87
CA GLN A 84 -15.04 -2.54 7.25
C GLN A 84 -14.36 -3.31 6.10
N ALA A 85 -15.10 -3.64 5.04
CA ALA A 85 -14.56 -4.13 3.79
C ALA A 85 -15.13 -3.34 2.61
N ARG A 86 -14.34 -3.21 1.55
CA ARG A 86 -14.73 -2.57 0.29
C ARG A 86 -14.76 -3.63 -0.80
N TYR A 87 -15.72 -3.53 -1.71
CA TYR A 87 -15.78 -4.36 -2.91
C TYR A 87 -15.66 -3.48 -4.17
N ARG A 88 -15.17 -4.06 -5.26
CA ARG A 88 -15.02 -3.38 -6.55
C ARG A 88 -15.37 -4.35 -7.67
N LEU A 89 -15.78 -3.79 -8.81
CA LEU A 89 -15.96 -4.55 -10.05
C LEU A 89 -14.63 -4.72 -10.79
N ASP A 90 -13.81 -3.68 -10.80
CA ASP A 90 -12.45 -3.70 -11.34
C ASP A 90 -11.44 -3.95 -10.22
N PRO A 91 -10.60 -5.00 -10.32
CA PRO A 91 -9.64 -5.35 -9.28
C PRO A 91 -8.50 -4.32 -9.20
N VAL A 92 -7.93 -4.19 -8.00
CA VAL A 92 -6.65 -3.49 -7.75
C VAL A 92 -5.63 -4.58 -7.46
N LEU A 93 -4.73 -4.82 -8.40
CA LEU A 93 -3.78 -5.93 -8.32
C LEU A 93 -2.40 -5.44 -7.86
N PRO A 94 -1.63 -6.31 -7.16
CA PRO A 94 -0.24 -6.01 -6.84
C PRO A 94 0.54 -5.95 -8.13
N GLU A 95 1.39 -4.94 -8.25
CA GLU A 95 2.25 -4.80 -9.41
C GLU A 95 3.67 -4.56 -9.03
N THR A 96 4.55 -5.22 -9.78
CA THR A 96 5.97 -4.93 -9.72
C THR A 96 6.21 -3.60 -10.40
N ALA A 97 6.87 -2.69 -9.71
CA ALA A 97 7.23 -1.41 -10.29
C ALA A 97 8.07 -1.65 -11.56
N PRO A 98 7.72 -1.02 -12.69
CA PRO A 98 8.46 -1.21 -13.92
C PRO A 98 9.87 -0.62 -13.81
N GLU A 99 10.78 -1.11 -14.63
CA GLU A 99 12.12 -0.53 -14.79
C GLU A 99 12.28 -0.04 -16.24
N PRO A 100 12.41 1.27 -16.49
CA PRO A 100 12.44 2.37 -15.53
C PRO A 100 11.08 2.66 -14.87
N LEU A 101 11.12 3.29 -13.69
CA LEU A 101 9.93 3.59 -12.89
C LEU A 101 8.94 4.49 -13.64
N ARG A 102 7.68 4.09 -13.63
CA ARG A 102 6.58 4.76 -14.32
C ARG A 102 5.32 4.80 -13.48
N LEU A 103 4.66 5.95 -13.50
CA LEU A 103 3.33 6.18 -12.96
C LEU A 103 2.34 6.52 -14.06
N ASP A 104 1.06 6.25 -13.80
CA ASP A 104 -0.04 6.65 -14.66
C ASP A 104 -0.02 8.15 -14.96
N GLU A 105 -0.32 8.51 -16.20
CA GLU A 105 -0.28 9.91 -16.64
C GLU A 105 -1.25 10.78 -15.84
N THR A 106 -2.42 10.26 -15.45
CA THR A 106 -3.41 10.99 -14.67
C THR A 106 -2.89 11.33 -13.29
N ALA A 107 -2.25 10.36 -12.61
CA ALA A 107 -1.63 10.58 -11.31
C ALA A 107 -0.54 11.64 -11.39
N ARG A 108 0.35 11.55 -12.38
CA ARG A 108 1.43 12.53 -12.60
C ARG A 108 0.91 13.93 -12.90
N ARG A 109 -0.12 14.04 -13.74
CA ARG A 109 -0.76 15.33 -14.06
C ARG A 109 -1.48 15.91 -12.85
N MET A 110 -2.11 15.07 -12.02
CA MET A 110 -2.73 15.52 -10.78
C MET A 110 -1.72 16.18 -9.85
N VAL A 111 -0.55 15.57 -9.65
CA VAL A 111 0.53 16.17 -8.84
C VAL A 111 0.96 17.53 -9.39
N LYS A 112 1.13 17.66 -10.72
CA LYS A 112 1.48 18.95 -11.34
C LYS A 112 0.41 20.03 -11.16
N LEU A 113 -0.86 19.64 -10.98
CA LEU A 113 -1.98 20.55 -10.80
C LEU A 113 -2.27 20.84 -9.32
N SER A 114 -1.83 19.97 -8.41
CA SER A 114 -2.12 20.07 -6.98
C SER A 114 -1.28 21.16 -6.32
N GLY A 115 -1.82 22.38 -6.33
CA GLY A 115 -1.41 23.47 -5.43
C GLY A 115 0.07 23.87 -5.44
N ASN A 116 0.45 24.64 -4.43
CA ASN A 116 1.82 24.95 -4.05
C ASN A 116 2.37 23.86 -3.13
N GLU A 117 3.70 23.71 -3.07
CA GLU A 117 4.40 22.59 -2.39
C GLU A 117 3.93 22.25 -0.98
N SER A 118 3.44 23.22 -0.20
CA SER A 118 2.96 23.00 1.16
C SER A 118 1.59 22.30 1.26
N GLN A 119 0.90 22.12 0.13
CA GLN A 119 -0.42 21.47 0.03
C GLN A 119 -0.50 20.57 -1.22
N ALA A 120 0.63 20.01 -1.66
CA ALA A 120 0.63 19.08 -2.79
C ALA A 120 -0.10 17.78 -2.43
N TRP A 121 -0.90 17.26 -3.35
CA TRP A 121 -1.69 16.06 -3.12
C TRP A 121 -2.01 15.28 -4.40
N THR A 122 -2.31 14.00 -4.25
CA THR A 122 -2.82 13.16 -5.35
C THR A 122 -3.86 12.18 -4.84
N PHE A 123 -4.40 11.35 -5.73
CA PHE A 123 -5.27 10.24 -5.38
C PHE A 123 -4.59 8.92 -5.70
N ASN A 124 -4.65 7.97 -4.78
CA ASN A 124 -4.20 6.60 -5.04
C ASN A 124 -5.27 5.77 -5.76
N LEU A 125 -4.96 4.50 -6.04
CA LEU A 125 -5.90 3.59 -6.71
C LEU A 125 -7.20 3.33 -5.94
N TRP A 126 -7.19 3.58 -4.63
CA TRP A 126 -8.36 3.52 -3.76
C TRP A 126 -9.12 4.85 -3.67
N HIS A 127 -8.73 5.85 -4.46
CA HIS A 127 -9.25 7.22 -4.42
C HIS A 127 -9.10 7.88 -3.05
N GLU A 128 -8.11 7.45 -2.29
CA GLU A 128 -7.73 8.09 -1.04
C GLU A 128 -6.83 9.26 -1.37
N THR A 129 -7.09 10.41 -0.73
CA THR A 129 -6.24 11.58 -0.89
C THR A 129 -4.91 11.34 -0.19
N LEU A 130 -3.82 11.44 -0.94
CA LEU A 130 -2.46 11.39 -0.42
C LEU A 130 -1.90 12.81 -0.36
N MET A 131 -1.51 13.25 0.82
CA MET A 131 -0.68 14.46 0.96
C MET A 131 0.76 14.09 0.58
N LEU A 132 1.37 14.89 -0.26
CA LEU A 132 2.71 14.62 -0.77
C LEU A 132 3.75 15.34 0.08
N SER A 133 4.86 14.65 0.37
CA SER A 133 6.05 15.33 0.84
C SER A 133 6.57 16.27 -0.27
N PRO A 134 7.39 17.28 0.06
CA PRO A 134 8.02 18.10 -0.97
C PRO A 134 8.81 17.27 -1.98
N LEU A 135 9.53 16.24 -1.54
CA LEU A 135 10.25 15.33 -2.42
C LEU A 135 9.31 14.58 -3.37
N ASP A 136 8.22 14.01 -2.86
CA ASP A 136 7.23 13.31 -3.70
C ASP A 136 6.60 14.28 -4.73
N HIS A 137 6.30 15.51 -4.33
CA HIS A 137 5.72 16.51 -5.21
C HIS A 137 6.61 16.81 -6.43
N HIS A 138 7.93 16.88 -6.25
CA HIS A 138 8.86 17.06 -7.36
C HIS A 138 9.13 15.77 -8.13
N LEU A 139 9.19 14.63 -7.44
CA LEU A 139 9.58 13.34 -8.01
C LEU A 139 8.48 12.69 -8.86
N LEU A 140 7.26 12.55 -8.32
CA LEU A 140 6.19 11.78 -8.97
C LEU A 140 5.90 12.27 -10.40
N PRO A 141 5.88 13.59 -10.70
CA PRO A 141 5.73 14.09 -12.06
C PRO A 141 6.78 13.61 -13.07
N LEU A 142 7.96 13.19 -12.61
CA LEU A 142 9.10 12.76 -13.44
C LEU A 142 9.05 11.27 -13.82
N LEU A 143 8.18 10.48 -13.20
CA LEU A 143 8.05 9.04 -13.39
C LEU A 143 7.26 8.69 -14.67
N ASP A 144 7.73 9.14 -15.84
CA ASP A 144 7.21 8.73 -17.17
C ASP A 144 7.75 7.39 -17.67
N GLY A 145 8.71 6.78 -16.97
CA GLY A 145 9.47 5.64 -17.49
C GLY A 145 10.58 6.01 -18.47
N THR A 146 10.90 7.30 -18.63
CA THR A 146 12.03 7.73 -19.51
C THR A 146 13.33 8.00 -18.75
N ARG A 147 13.26 8.11 -17.42
CA ARG A 147 14.40 8.40 -16.55
C ARG A 147 14.80 7.15 -15.81
N ASP A 148 16.08 6.82 -15.90
CA ASP A 148 16.70 5.85 -15.02
C ASP A 148 16.94 6.46 -13.62
N ARG A 149 17.46 5.60 -12.74
CA ARG A 149 17.79 5.95 -11.36
C ARG A 149 18.66 7.20 -11.24
N ASP A 150 19.74 7.29 -11.99
CA ASP A 150 20.69 8.39 -11.88
C ASP A 150 20.09 9.70 -12.42
N ALA A 151 19.31 9.63 -13.51
CA ALA A 151 18.58 10.78 -14.03
C ALA A 151 17.53 11.33 -13.05
N LEU A 152 16.91 10.47 -12.23
CA LEU A 152 15.98 10.90 -11.18
C LEU A 152 16.71 11.60 -10.03
N VAL A 153 17.86 11.07 -9.59
CA VAL A 153 18.69 11.70 -8.55
C VAL A 153 19.16 13.09 -8.98
N GLU A 154 19.69 13.21 -10.21
CA GLU A 154 20.14 14.51 -10.72
C GLU A 154 18.99 15.51 -10.87
N ALA A 155 17.80 15.06 -11.28
CA ALA A 155 16.63 15.93 -11.36
C ALA A 155 16.17 16.43 -9.98
N LEU A 156 16.22 15.58 -8.95
CA LEU A 156 15.92 16.01 -7.58
C LEU A 156 16.98 16.95 -7.00
N LEU A 157 18.27 16.72 -7.29
CA LEU A 157 19.34 17.64 -6.90
C LEU A 157 19.12 19.04 -7.49
N VAL A 158 18.71 19.13 -8.76
CA VAL A 158 18.35 20.41 -9.38
C VAL A 158 17.16 21.06 -8.66
N ALA A 159 16.10 20.29 -8.39
CA ALA A 159 14.93 20.80 -7.68
C ALA A 159 15.27 21.35 -6.28
N VAL A 160 16.09 20.64 -5.50
CA VAL A 160 16.54 21.06 -4.17
C VAL A 160 17.39 22.33 -4.24
N ARG A 161 18.22 22.51 -5.28
CA ARG A 161 19.02 23.74 -5.47
C ARG A 161 18.15 24.94 -5.84
N GLU A 162 17.12 24.74 -6.67
CA GLU A 162 16.22 25.81 -7.12
C GLU A 162 15.22 26.20 -6.05
N ASN A 163 14.75 25.22 -5.28
CA ASN A 163 13.85 25.41 -4.15
C ASN A 163 14.32 24.56 -2.96
N PRO A 164 15.02 25.16 -1.98
CA PRO A 164 15.58 24.43 -0.84
C PRO A 164 14.51 23.65 -0.07
N ILE A 165 14.52 22.32 -0.26
CA ILE A 165 13.69 21.39 0.50
C ILE A 165 14.48 21.00 1.76
N PRO A 166 13.92 21.19 2.97
CA PRO A 166 14.54 20.70 4.20
C PRO A 166 14.63 19.17 4.15
N ILE A 167 15.85 18.63 4.17
CA ILE A 167 16.11 17.20 4.15
C ILE A 167 16.93 16.86 5.39
N GLU A 168 16.43 15.91 6.18
CA GLU A 168 17.06 15.45 7.39
C GLU A 168 17.55 14.00 7.24
N ARG A 169 18.72 13.71 7.80
CA ARG A 169 19.24 12.36 7.98
C ARG A 169 19.60 12.19 9.46
N ASP A 170 19.11 11.13 10.09
CA ASP A 170 19.36 10.85 11.50
C ASP A 170 19.07 12.05 12.44
N GLY A 171 18.02 12.82 12.12
CA GLY A 171 17.60 14.00 12.89
C GLY A 171 18.46 15.25 12.71
N HIS A 172 19.35 15.27 11.71
CA HIS A 172 20.20 16.42 11.38
C HIS A 172 19.93 16.89 9.96
N GLU A 173 19.91 18.21 9.76
CA GLU A 173 19.77 18.81 8.43
C GLU A 173 21.01 18.52 7.57
N VAL A 174 20.77 18.04 6.37
CA VAL A 174 21.82 17.73 5.40
C VAL A 174 22.30 19.01 4.74
N SER A 175 23.60 19.31 4.84
CA SER A 175 24.18 20.57 4.36
C SER A 175 25.24 20.40 3.27
N GLY A 176 25.78 19.18 3.08
CA GLY A 176 26.77 18.88 2.05
C GLY A 176 26.15 18.34 0.76
N GLU A 177 26.68 18.73 -0.40
CA GLU A 177 26.18 18.24 -1.70
C GLU A 177 26.36 16.72 -1.86
N ALA A 178 27.49 16.17 -1.41
CA ALA A 178 27.72 14.73 -1.45
C ALA A 178 26.73 13.97 -0.54
N GLU A 179 26.52 14.47 0.67
CA GLU A 179 25.57 13.91 1.63
C GLU A 179 24.13 14.00 1.12
N MET A 180 23.76 15.13 0.52
CA MET A 180 22.47 15.33 -0.14
C MET A 180 22.24 14.30 -1.25
N ARG A 181 23.26 14.08 -2.09
CA ARG A 181 23.19 13.07 -3.16
C ARG A 181 22.99 11.68 -2.60
N ASP A 182 23.68 11.33 -1.51
CA ASP A 182 23.52 10.03 -0.86
C ASP A 182 22.11 9.83 -0.29
N VAL A 183 21.51 10.86 0.32
CA VAL A 183 20.12 10.79 0.81
C VAL A 183 19.13 10.62 -0.34
N LEU A 184 19.30 11.37 -1.44
CA LEU A 184 18.42 11.25 -2.60
C LEU A 184 18.57 9.89 -3.28
N VAL A 185 19.78 9.32 -3.30
CA VAL A 185 20.04 7.95 -3.73
C VAL A 185 19.23 6.96 -2.90
N ASP A 186 19.34 7.02 -1.56
CA ASP A 186 18.62 6.12 -0.65
C ASP A 186 17.10 6.23 -0.85
N TYR A 187 16.61 7.46 -1.06
CA TYR A 187 15.19 7.73 -1.32
C TYR A 187 14.70 7.15 -2.66
N ILE A 188 15.48 7.29 -3.74
CA ILE A 188 15.15 6.69 -5.04
C ILE A 188 15.20 5.16 -4.99
N ASP A 189 16.13 4.58 -4.24
CA ASP A 189 16.22 3.12 -4.07
C ASP A 189 15.02 2.54 -3.31
N ALA A 190 14.48 3.31 -2.35
CA ALA A 190 13.27 2.94 -1.61
C ALA A 190 11.97 3.21 -2.40
N LEU A 191 12.05 3.92 -3.52
CA LEU A 191 10.88 4.41 -4.26
C LEU A 191 9.91 3.32 -4.72
N PRO A 192 10.33 2.14 -5.23
CA PRO A 192 9.39 1.08 -5.61
C PRO A 192 8.45 0.68 -4.46
N GLN A 193 9.01 0.50 -3.26
CA GLN A 193 8.23 0.15 -2.08
C GLN A 193 7.35 1.32 -1.64
N HIS A 194 7.89 2.54 -1.64
CA HIS A 194 7.13 3.75 -1.30
C HIS A 194 5.92 3.96 -2.21
N LEU A 195 6.06 3.74 -3.52
CA LEU A 195 4.94 3.80 -4.48
C LEU A 195 3.89 2.69 -4.24
N ALA A 196 4.33 1.50 -3.81
CA ALA A 196 3.43 0.41 -3.43
C ALA A 196 2.65 0.74 -2.15
N ASP A 197 3.30 1.31 -1.14
CA ASP A 197 2.68 1.73 0.12
C ASP A 197 1.67 2.86 -0.11
N MET A 198 1.99 3.79 -1.02
CA MET A 198 1.06 4.82 -1.50
C MET A 198 -0.05 4.26 -2.41
N LYS A 199 0.06 3.00 -2.87
CA LYS A 199 -0.91 2.37 -3.78
C LYS A 199 -1.06 3.13 -5.11
N LEU A 200 0.06 3.60 -5.66
CA LEU A 200 0.12 4.38 -6.91
C LEU A 200 0.53 3.56 -8.14
N LEU A 201 1.00 2.33 -7.97
CA LEU A 201 1.39 1.43 -9.06
C LEU A 201 0.16 0.75 -9.69
N ARG A 202 -0.04 0.91 -11.01
CA ARG A 202 -1.21 0.42 -11.77
C ARG A 202 -0.82 -0.27 -13.08
N ALA A 203 -1.61 -1.29 -13.44
CA ALA A 203 -1.42 -2.08 -14.64
C ALA A 203 -1.93 -1.28 -15.81
N ASP A 204 -1.05 -1.09 -16.78
CA ASP A 204 -1.41 -0.67 -18.12
C ASP A 204 -2.23 -1.78 -18.82
#